data_AF-A0A7V7XGE2-F1
#
_entry.id   AF-A0A7V7XGE2-F1
#
_cell.length_a   1.000
_cell.length_b   1.000
_cell.length_c   1.000
_cell.angle_alpha   90.00
_cell.angle_beta   90.00
_cell.angle_gamma   90.00
#
_symmetry.space_group_name_H-M   'P 1'
#
loop_
_entity.id
_entity.type
_entity.pdbx_description
1 polymer ?
#
loop_
_entity_poly.entity_id
_entity_poly.type
_entity_poly.pdbx_seq_one_letter_code
_entity_poly.pdbx_strand_id
1 'polypeptide(L)'
;MRRLIIALFCFIYATPLLAQSGGEICLLAYEDTNQNGQHEPEEISFAGIGVNLLVPDEVIVGSHVTTPGSDFFCFQGLSSGNYTVRFESSPNHTATTENTAVIDLTEGQRIRLEYGAVPQNPFLDQAPASSGDKVETVTRILISLMAAVVAMTLMLGFGAMVMSFMY
;
A
#
# COMPACT_ATOMS: atom_id res chain seq x y z
N MET A 1 -43.29 55.51 -33.75
CA MET A 1 -41.84 55.73 -33.64
C MET A 1 -41.27 54.73 -32.63
N ARG A 2 -40.45 53.80 -33.11
CA ARG A 2 -39.59 52.87 -32.36
C ARG A 2 -38.70 53.63 -31.36
N ARG A 3 -38.47 53.06 -30.16
CA ARG A 3 -37.14 52.78 -29.54
C ARG A 3 -37.35 52.36 -28.07
N LEU A 4 -37.34 51.06 -27.75
CA LEU A 4 -36.18 50.21 -27.43
C LEU A 4 -35.72 50.37 -25.96
N ILE A 5 -36.45 49.74 -25.03
CA ILE A 5 -35.94 49.41 -23.69
C ILE A 5 -35.06 48.17 -23.89
N ILE A 6 -33.75 48.38 -24.02
CA ILE A 6 -32.79 47.26 -24.01
C ILE A 6 -32.74 46.79 -22.55
N ALA A 7 -33.47 45.71 -22.29
CA ALA A 7 -33.36 44.94 -21.07
C ALA A 7 -31.89 44.57 -20.85
N LEU A 8 -31.39 44.92 -19.67
CA LEU A 8 -30.11 44.53 -19.14
C LEU A 8 -30.13 43.00 -18.98
N PHE A 9 -29.80 42.30 -20.07
CA PHE A 9 -29.72 40.85 -20.11
C PHE A 9 -28.46 40.47 -19.35
N CYS A 10 -28.62 40.31 -18.04
CA CYS A 10 -27.68 39.60 -17.20
C CYS A 10 -27.67 38.15 -17.69
N PHE A 11 -26.91 37.88 -18.75
CA PHE A 11 -26.50 36.53 -19.13
C PHE A 11 -25.43 36.14 -18.12
N ILE A 12 -25.89 35.84 -16.90
CA ILE A 12 -25.15 34.97 -16.01
C ILE A 12 -25.14 33.64 -16.76
N TYR A 13 -24.10 33.40 -17.55
CA TYR A 13 -23.71 32.05 -17.89
C TYR A 13 -23.27 31.42 -16.58
N ALA A 14 -24.25 31.06 -15.74
CA ALA A 14 -24.06 30.00 -14.79
C ALA A 14 -23.83 28.77 -15.66
N THR A 15 -22.57 28.57 -16.07
CA THR A 15 -22.08 27.23 -16.31
C THR A 15 -22.61 26.42 -15.14
N PRO A 16 -23.36 25.32 -15.35
CA PRO A 16 -23.49 24.37 -14.27
C PRO A 16 -22.04 24.03 -13.92
N LEU A 17 -21.56 24.60 -12.81
CA LEU A 17 -20.46 24.02 -12.09
C LEU A 17 -21.02 22.64 -11.82
N LEU A 18 -20.56 21.65 -12.58
CA LEU A 18 -20.71 20.28 -12.19
C LEU A 18 -20.06 20.27 -10.81
N ALA A 19 -20.89 20.47 -9.79
CA ALA A 19 -20.54 20.19 -8.43
C ALA A 19 -20.16 18.73 -8.53
N GLN A 20 -18.86 18.49 -8.58
CA GLN A 20 -18.27 17.18 -8.52
C GLN A 20 -18.61 16.71 -7.11
N SER A 21 -19.86 16.28 -6.91
CA SER A 21 -20.36 15.92 -5.59
C SER A 21 -19.70 14.63 -5.11
N GLY A 22 -19.01 13.92 -6.00
CA GLY A 22 -18.12 12.84 -5.59
C GLY A 22 -16.94 13.36 -4.76
N GLY A 23 -16.56 12.58 -3.75
CA GLY A 23 -15.34 12.80 -3.00
C GLY A 23 -14.09 12.65 -3.87
N GLU A 24 -12.98 13.09 -3.30
CA GLU A 24 -11.67 13.07 -3.91
C GLU A 24 -10.67 12.38 -3.00
N ILE A 25 -9.85 11.49 -3.56
CA ILE A 25 -8.70 10.91 -2.87
C ILE A 25 -7.45 11.33 -3.64
N CYS A 26 -6.65 12.16 -3.00
CA CYS A 26 -5.43 12.74 -3.54
C CYS A 26 -4.19 12.04 -2.98
N LEU A 27 -3.17 11.88 -3.82
CA LEU A 27 -1.99 11.08 -3.57
C LEU A 27 -0.73 11.86 -3.96
N LEU A 28 0.33 11.72 -3.17
CA LEU A 28 1.67 12.18 -3.47
C LEU A 28 2.67 11.17 -2.90
N ALA A 29 3.77 10.92 -3.62
CA ALA A 29 4.91 10.17 -3.10
C ALA A 29 6.12 11.10 -2.99
N TYR A 30 6.83 11.02 -1.86
CA TYR A 30 7.97 11.87 -1.55
C TYR A 30 9.15 11.05 -0.98
N GLU A 31 10.36 11.56 -1.23
CA GLU A 31 11.58 11.00 -0.69
C GLU A 31 11.72 11.40 0.79
N ASP A 32 11.39 10.48 1.68
CA ASP A 32 11.46 10.66 3.13
C ASP A 32 12.91 10.51 3.60
N THR A 33 13.70 11.57 3.43
CA THR A 33 15.17 11.51 3.59
C THR A 33 15.55 11.34 5.05
N ASN A 34 14.72 11.86 5.97
CA ASN A 34 14.96 11.81 7.40
C ASN A 34 14.23 10.65 8.11
N GLN A 35 13.40 9.89 7.38
CA GLN A 35 12.64 8.71 7.83
C GLN A 35 11.63 9.01 8.94
N ASN A 36 11.05 10.21 8.95
CA ASN A 36 10.09 10.62 9.97
C ASN A 36 8.63 10.36 9.57
N GLY A 37 8.37 9.95 8.32
CA GLY A 37 7.04 9.69 7.78
C GLY A 37 6.16 10.93 7.60
N GLN A 38 6.75 12.12 7.59
CA GLN A 38 6.07 13.41 7.36
C GLN A 38 6.71 14.13 6.18
N HIS A 39 5.89 14.61 5.24
CA HIS A 39 6.42 15.35 4.11
C HIS A 39 6.94 16.74 4.54
N GLU A 40 8.25 16.94 4.37
CA GLU A 40 8.92 18.22 4.66
C GLU A 40 9.20 19.05 3.39
N PRO A 41 9.33 20.39 3.49
CA PRO A 41 9.56 21.24 2.32
C PRO A 41 10.86 20.96 1.54
N GLU A 42 11.84 20.36 2.20
CA GLU A 42 13.13 19.99 1.61
C GLU A 42 13.06 18.63 0.87
N GLU A 43 11.98 17.87 1.07
CA GLU A 43 11.79 16.54 0.50
C GLU A 43 11.10 16.61 -0.85
N ILE A 44 11.75 16.00 -1.84
CA ILE A 44 11.31 16.02 -3.22
C ILE A 44 10.29 14.91 -3.47
N SER A 45 9.31 15.19 -4.32
CA SER A 45 8.42 14.15 -4.81
C SER A 45 9.09 13.31 -5.89
N PHE A 46 8.71 12.03 -5.96
CA PHE A 46 9.31 11.09 -6.89
C PHE A 46 8.25 10.25 -7.61
N ALA A 47 8.68 9.67 -8.72
CA ALA A 47 7.82 8.96 -9.65
C ALA A 47 8.00 7.43 -9.56
N GLY A 48 7.02 6.69 -10.08
CA GLY A 48 7.17 5.26 -10.33
C GLY A 48 6.67 4.34 -9.21
N ILE A 49 5.91 4.86 -8.25
CA ILE A 49 5.16 4.02 -7.30
C ILE A 49 3.78 3.73 -7.90
N GLY A 50 3.48 2.43 -8.07
CA GLY A 50 2.14 1.98 -8.44
C GLY A 50 1.18 2.20 -7.28
N VAL A 51 0.00 2.74 -7.55
CA VAL A 51 -1.04 2.97 -6.56
C VAL A 51 -2.35 2.41 -7.08
N ASN A 52 -2.99 1.56 -6.28
CA ASN A 52 -4.30 0.99 -6.59
C ASN A 52 -5.32 1.51 -5.59
N LEU A 53 -6.46 1.95 -6.11
CA LEU A 53 -7.66 2.28 -5.36
C LEU A 53 -8.61 1.09 -5.44
N LEU A 54 -8.94 0.52 -4.29
CA LEU A 54 -9.81 -0.63 -4.14
C LEU A 54 -11.08 -0.25 -3.38
N VAL A 55 -12.17 -0.93 -3.69
CA VAL A 55 -13.41 -0.94 -2.90
C VAL A 55 -13.47 -2.20 -2.03
N PRO A 56 -14.50 -2.41 -1.18
CA PRO A 56 -14.66 -3.68 -0.49
C PRO A 56 -14.63 -4.86 -1.46
N ASP A 57 -14.22 -6.04 -0.97
CA ASP A 57 -13.97 -7.25 -1.78
C ASP A 57 -12.72 -7.21 -2.68
N GLU A 58 -11.76 -6.33 -2.37
CA GLU A 58 -10.47 -6.20 -3.08
C GLU A 58 -10.59 -5.88 -4.58
N VAL A 59 -11.70 -5.29 -5.01
CA VAL A 59 -11.91 -4.89 -6.41
C VAL A 59 -11.19 -3.57 -6.70
N ILE A 60 -10.29 -3.58 -7.69
CA ILE A 60 -9.59 -2.38 -8.15
C ILE A 60 -10.54 -1.52 -9.00
N VAL A 61 -10.78 -0.28 -8.57
CA VAL A 61 -11.62 0.71 -9.26
C VAL A 61 -10.80 1.84 -9.89
N GLY A 62 -9.52 1.94 -9.53
CA GLY A 62 -8.59 2.89 -10.14
C GLY A 62 -7.14 2.47 -9.90
N SER A 63 -6.27 2.84 -10.83
CA SER A 63 -4.83 2.66 -10.71
C SER A 63 -4.13 3.90 -11.22
N HIS A 64 -3.00 4.22 -10.59
CA HIS A 64 -2.15 5.34 -10.98
C HIS A 64 -0.68 4.98 -10.73
N VAL A 65 0.24 5.65 -11.41
CA VAL A 65 1.66 5.59 -11.12
C VAL A 65 2.10 6.99 -10.77
N THR A 66 2.70 7.16 -9.59
CA THR A 66 3.08 8.49 -9.10
C THR A 66 3.99 9.20 -10.10
N THR A 67 3.76 10.51 -10.23
CA THR A 67 4.55 11.40 -11.08
C THR A 67 5.36 12.35 -10.22
N PRO A 68 6.55 12.79 -10.68
CA PRO A 68 7.32 13.77 -9.95
C PRO A 68 6.65 15.15 -10.10
N GLY A 69 6.78 15.99 -9.07
CA GLY A 69 6.16 17.32 -9.01
C GLY A 69 5.39 17.56 -7.70
N SER A 70 5.18 18.83 -7.35
CA SER A 70 4.54 19.22 -6.08
C SER A 70 3.01 19.02 -6.07
N ASP A 71 2.44 18.62 -7.21
CA ASP A 71 1.01 18.47 -7.37
C ASP A 71 0.55 17.06 -7.00
N PHE A 72 -0.49 16.98 -6.17
CA PHE A 72 -1.14 15.72 -5.84
C PHE A 72 -1.93 15.20 -7.04
N PHE A 73 -1.82 13.91 -7.32
CA PHE A 73 -2.75 13.24 -8.22
C PHE A 73 -4.04 12.90 -7.46
N CYS A 74 -5.21 13.28 -7.99
CA CYS A 74 -6.49 13.03 -7.33
C CYS A 74 -7.40 12.12 -8.14
N PHE A 75 -7.86 11.03 -7.53
CA PHE A 75 -9.05 10.32 -7.98
C PHE A 75 -10.28 11.15 -7.63
N GLN A 76 -10.99 11.62 -8.63
CA GLN A 76 -12.16 12.50 -8.44
C GLN A 76 -13.46 11.79 -8.80
N GLY A 77 -14.58 12.31 -8.30
CA GLY A 77 -15.91 11.78 -8.62
C GLY A 77 -16.22 10.46 -7.92
N LEU A 78 -15.55 10.18 -6.79
CA LEU A 78 -15.77 8.96 -6.02
C LEU A 78 -17.08 9.07 -5.23
N SER A 79 -17.94 8.06 -5.30
CA SER A 79 -19.13 8.01 -4.44
C SER A 79 -18.73 7.82 -2.97
N SER A 80 -19.54 8.28 -2.03
CA SER A 80 -19.29 8.01 -0.61
C SER A 80 -19.26 6.51 -0.34
N GLY A 81 -18.29 6.04 0.44
CA GLY A 81 -18.11 4.62 0.71
C GLY A 81 -16.74 4.31 1.31
N ASN A 82 -16.50 3.02 1.53
CA ASN A 82 -15.21 2.52 1.97
C ASN A 82 -14.28 2.34 0.78
N TYR A 83 -13.08 2.88 0.88
CA TYR A 83 -12.02 2.69 -0.10
C TYR A 83 -10.73 2.25 0.60
N THR A 84 -9.95 1.44 -0.09
CA THR A 84 -8.60 1.08 0.33
C THR A 84 -7.63 1.55 -0.72
N VAL A 85 -6.67 2.39 -0.35
CA VAL A 85 -5.55 2.75 -1.22
C VAL A 85 -4.38 1.87 -0.87
N ARG A 86 -3.78 1.24 -1.90
CA ARG A 86 -2.62 0.37 -1.76
C ARG A 86 -1.48 0.87 -2.64
N PHE A 87 -0.38 1.23 -2.01
CA PHE A 87 0.90 1.57 -2.65
C PHE A 87 1.71 0.29 -2.88
N GLU A 88 2.11 0.06 -4.12
CA GLU A 88 2.96 -1.05 -4.50
C GLU A 88 4.41 -0.79 -4.10
N SER A 89 5.09 -1.83 -3.60
CA SER A 89 6.51 -1.74 -3.28
C SER A 89 7.35 -1.57 -4.54
N SER A 90 8.34 -0.67 -4.49
CA SER A 90 9.30 -0.45 -5.57
C SER A 90 10.64 -1.13 -5.22
N PRO A 91 11.33 -1.78 -6.17
CA PRO A 91 12.62 -2.42 -5.91
C PRO A 91 13.73 -1.43 -5.55
N ASN A 92 13.53 -0.14 -5.85
CA ASN A 92 14.53 0.91 -5.62
C ASN A 92 14.21 1.79 -4.42
N HIS A 93 13.10 1.54 -3.70
CA HIS A 93 12.68 2.38 -2.58
C HIS A 93 12.14 1.54 -1.43
N THR A 94 12.56 1.84 -0.21
CA THR A 94 11.98 1.28 1.01
C THR A 94 10.90 2.22 1.52
N ALA A 95 9.68 1.74 1.70
CA ALA A 95 8.59 2.51 2.31
C ALA A 95 8.94 2.87 3.76
N THR A 96 8.75 4.13 4.15
CA THR A 96 8.82 4.59 5.54
C THR A 96 7.44 4.80 6.15
N THR A 97 6.41 4.84 5.29
CA THR A 97 5.00 5.00 5.64
C THR A 97 4.21 3.73 5.30
N GLU A 98 3.00 3.60 5.85
CA GLU A 98 2.12 2.47 5.59
C GLU A 98 1.76 2.36 4.09
N ASN A 99 1.94 1.18 3.51
CA ASN A 99 1.60 0.91 2.12
C ASN A 99 0.08 0.81 1.87
N THR A 100 -0.73 0.77 2.91
CA THR A 100 -2.19 0.60 2.80
C THR A 100 -2.92 1.58 3.70
N ALA A 101 -3.93 2.26 3.16
CA ALA A 101 -4.81 3.16 3.90
C ALA A 101 -6.27 2.82 3.65
N VAL A 102 -7.03 2.56 4.72
CA VAL A 102 -8.49 2.36 4.68
C VAL A 102 -9.18 3.70 4.95
N ILE A 103 -10.11 4.07 4.07
CA ILE A 103 -10.70 5.40 4.01
C ILE A 103 -12.23 5.26 3.94
N ASP A 104 -12.91 5.80 4.94
CA ASP A 104 -14.34 6.06 4.89
C ASP A 104 -14.58 7.42 4.22
N LEU A 105 -14.82 7.41 2.92
CA LEU A 105 -15.03 8.62 2.13
C LEU A 105 -16.49 9.08 2.22
N THR A 106 -16.70 10.33 2.60
CA THR A 106 -18.02 10.98 2.57
C THR A 106 -18.21 11.85 1.32
N GLU A 107 -19.45 12.16 0.96
CA GLU A 107 -19.78 12.93 -0.25
C GLU A 107 -19.12 14.33 -0.21
N GLY A 108 -18.43 14.70 -1.29
CA GLY A 108 -17.68 15.96 -1.38
C GLY A 108 -16.42 16.07 -0.50
N GLN A 109 -16.03 15.01 0.21
CA GLN A 109 -14.82 15.01 1.03
C GLN A 109 -13.57 14.88 0.17
N ARG A 110 -12.51 15.62 0.53
CA ARG A 110 -11.19 15.47 -0.06
C ARG A 110 -10.22 14.89 0.96
N ILE A 111 -9.72 13.70 0.69
CA ILE A 111 -8.67 13.04 1.48
C ILE A 111 -7.33 13.20 0.76
N ARG A 112 -6.26 13.45 1.52
CA ARG A 112 -4.89 13.48 1.01
C ARG A 112 -4.10 12.36 1.67
N LEU A 113 -3.40 11.58 0.87
CA LEU A 113 -2.48 10.56 1.32
C LEU A 113 -1.10 10.89 0.77
N GLU A 114 -0.12 10.69 1.62
CA GLU A 114 1.27 10.97 1.34
C GLU A 114 2.04 9.68 1.61
N TYR A 115 2.87 9.28 0.65
CA TYR A 115 3.66 8.06 0.71
C TYR A 115 5.14 8.44 0.78
N GLY A 116 5.71 8.31 1.97
CA GLY A 116 7.14 8.48 2.21
C GLY A 116 7.90 7.20 1.88
N ALA A 117 9.00 7.34 1.15
CA ALA A 117 9.94 6.25 0.91
C ALA A 117 11.38 6.77 0.78
N VAL A 118 12.35 5.94 1.16
CA VAL A 118 13.78 6.24 1.02
C VAL A 118 14.31 5.47 -0.20
N PRO A 119 15.13 6.08 -1.07
CA PRO A 119 15.82 5.34 -2.12
C PRO A 119 16.71 4.26 -1.50
N GLN A 120 16.53 3.01 -1.91
CA GLN A 120 17.43 1.95 -1.51
C GLN A 120 18.81 2.24 -2.07
N ASN A 121 19.83 2.25 -1.20
CA ASN A 121 21.20 2.27 -1.67
C ASN A 121 21.54 0.86 -2.16
N PRO A 122 21.74 0.63 -3.46
CA PRO A 122 21.98 -0.71 -3.98
C PRO A 122 23.25 -1.34 -3.41
N PHE A 123 24.12 -0.59 -2.74
CA PHE A 123 25.33 -1.11 -2.09
C PHE A 123 25.19 -1.37 -0.59
N LEU A 124 24.17 -0.81 0.08
CA LEU A 124 23.94 -1.00 1.53
C LEU A 124 22.68 -1.83 1.82
N ASP A 125 21.67 -1.74 0.96
CA ASP A 125 20.39 -2.46 1.07
C ASP A 125 20.32 -3.74 0.25
N GLN A 126 21.34 -4.00 -0.57
CA GLN A 126 21.78 -5.37 -0.82
C GLN A 126 22.39 -5.94 0.47
N ALA A 127 21.58 -6.05 1.53
CA ALA A 127 21.74 -7.18 2.42
C ALA A 127 21.80 -8.39 1.47
N PRO A 128 22.88 -9.19 1.46
CA PRO A 128 22.97 -10.34 0.57
C PRO A 128 21.67 -11.08 0.74
N ALA A 129 20.85 -11.15 -0.32
CA ALA A 129 19.45 -11.58 -0.29
C ALA A 129 19.27 -12.50 0.90
N SER A 130 18.68 -11.96 1.98
CA SER A 130 18.72 -12.66 3.26
C SER A 130 18.22 -14.05 2.93
N SER A 131 19.04 -15.04 3.22
CA SER A 131 18.74 -16.45 3.06
C SER A 131 17.68 -16.86 4.09
N GLY A 132 16.69 -15.98 4.34
CA GLY A 132 15.57 -16.12 5.26
C GLY A 132 14.66 -17.27 4.87
N ASP A 133 14.54 -17.60 3.58
CA ASP A 133 13.87 -18.84 3.15
C ASP A 133 14.67 -20.10 3.51
N LYS A 134 15.99 -20.00 3.66
CA LYS A 134 16.82 -21.15 4.05
C LYS A 134 16.88 -21.34 5.55
N VAL A 135 16.83 -20.28 6.37
CA VAL A 135 16.89 -20.43 7.84
C VAL A 135 15.61 -21.07 8.38
N GLU A 136 14.44 -20.70 7.88
CA GLU A 136 13.19 -21.37 8.30
C GLU A 136 13.13 -22.83 7.79
N THR A 137 13.53 -23.07 6.54
CA THR A 137 13.54 -24.41 5.95
C THR A 137 14.57 -25.33 6.63
N VAL A 138 15.79 -24.85 6.90
CA VAL A 138 16.84 -25.63 7.58
C VAL A 138 16.45 -25.90 9.04
N THR A 139 15.84 -24.94 9.73
CA THR A 139 15.35 -25.14 11.11
C THR A 139 14.25 -26.21 11.13
N ARG A 140 13.31 -26.19 10.17
CA ARG A 140 12.28 -27.24 10.01
C ARG A 140 12.91 -28.61 9.72
N ILE A 141 13.93 -28.70 8.86
CA ILE A 141 14.65 -29.96 8.57
C ILE A 141 15.34 -30.49 9.82
N LEU A 142 16.04 -29.63 10.58
CA LEU A 142 16.74 -30.05 11.80
C LEU A 142 15.77 -30.52 12.89
N ILE A 143 14.66 -29.82 13.10
CA ILE A 143 13.62 -30.25 14.05
C ILE A 143 13.01 -31.59 13.61
N SER A 144 12.75 -31.78 12.32
CA SER A 144 12.22 -33.05 11.79
C SER A 144 13.20 -34.22 11.96
N LEU A 145 14.51 -34.00 11.77
CA LEU A 145 15.52 -35.05 11.97
C LEU A 145 15.64 -35.45 13.44
N MET A 146 15.66 -34.47 14.35
CA MET A 146 15.70 -34.75 15.79
C MET A 146 14.44 -35.48 16.25
N ALA A 147 13.25 -35.10 15.77
CA ALA A 147 12.00 -35.78 16.07
C ALA A 147 11.99 -37.24 15.55
N ALA A 148 12.51 -37.49 14.35
CA ALA A 148 12.60 -38.85 13.80
C ALA A 148 13.54 -39.74 14.62
N VAL A 149 14.70 -39.23 15.05
CA VAL A 149 15.65 -39.99 15.88
C VAL A 149 15.03 -40.35 17.23
N VAL A 150 14.33 -39.40 17.87
CA VAL A 150 13.63 -39.65 19.14
C VAL A 150 12.49 -40.67 18.98
N ALA A 151 11.73 -40.61 17.89
CA ALA A 151 10.70 -41.61 17.61
C ALA A 151 11.29 -43.01 17.40
N MET A 152 12.41 -43.12 16.67
CA MET A 152 13.09 -44.40 16.43
C MET A 152 13.61 -45.03 17.74
N THR A 153 14.20 -44.24 18.64
CA THR A 153 14.70 -44.78 19.91
C THR A 153 13.57 -45.23 20.84
N LEU A 154 12.45 -44.51 20.87
CA LEU A 154 11.26 -44.92 21.63
C LEU A 154 10.63 -46.19 21.07
N MET A 155 10.56 -46.36 19.75
CA MET A 155 10.03 -47.58 19.13
C MET A 155 10.90 -48.81 19.42
N LEU A 156 12.23 -48.67 19.37
CA LEU A 156 13.15 -49.75 19.71
C LEU A 156 13.09 -50.09 21.21
N GLY A 157 13.04 -49.07 22.08
CA GLY A 157 12.93 -49.25 23.52
C GLY A 157 11.61 -49.91 23.94
N PHE A 158 10.49 -49.47 23.39
CA PHE A 158 9.18 -50.07 23.66
C PHE A 158 9.08 -51.50 23.12
N GLY A 159 9.59 -51.76 21.91
CA GLY A 159 9.65 -53.11 21.34
C GLY A 159 10.48 -54.08 22.18
N ALA A 160 11.65 -53.65 22.65
CA ALA A 160 12.49 -54.46 23.54
C ALA A 160 11.82 -54.68 24.92
N MET A 161 11.13 -53.67 25.45
CA MET A 161 10.39 -53.78 26.71
C MET A 161 9.26 -54.81 26.63
N VAL A 162 8.42 -54.75 25.59
CA VAL A 162 7.31 -55.72 25.41
C VAL A 162 7.83 -57.14 25.23
N MET A 163 8.92 -57.33 24.48
CA MET A 163 9.55 -58.65 24.30
C MET A 163 10.09 -59.22 25.61
N SER A 164 10.54 -58.39 26.55
CA SER A 164 11.01 -58.84 27.87
C SER A 164 9.88 -59.28 28.82
N PHE A 165 8.62 -58.91 28.55
CA PHE A 165 7.46 -59.40 29.31
C PHE A 165 6.83 -60.66 28.73
N MET A 166 7.27 -61.09 27.53
CA MET A 166 6.74 -62.25 26.82
C MET A 166 7.61 -63.52 26.94
N TYR A 167 8.74 -63.43 27.64
CA TYR A 167 9.57 -64.57 28.07
C TYR A 167 9.52 -64.70 29.60
#